data_AF-A0A9C9JP57-F1
#
_entry.id   AF-A0A9C9JP57-F1
#
_cell.length_a   1.000
_cell.length_b   1.000
_cell.length_c   1.000
_cell.angle_alpha   90.00
_cell.angle_beta   90.00
_cell.angle_gamma   90.00
#
_symmetry.space_group_name_H-M   'P 1'
#
loop_
_entity.id
_entity.type
_entity.pdbx_description
1 polymer ?
#
loop_
_entity_poly.entity_id
_entity_poly.type
_entity_poly.pdbx_seq_one_letter_code
_entity_poly.pdbx_strand_id
1 'polypeptide(L)'
;MRFQLLFFSLCLCFSLNNAQPAGKAIVSRIVFEGDFKLSDEKMSSAIGIAKNNIFDPSLMKPMIDKLIKYYYEQGYLYAQVDSVTRQYSYDNKTVNLNIYGHSGYPTYYGKINIFADSLDINKYIQLLDIKENDRYAPVLMENNFTYLLNYAADQGYPFTKIEIENISFNKIEEKNYADVTLRINEGKKIYIKGFQISGNVYTNDNVILRELYMGKKDVYSKTAVDEIPAQLMRLQIFKDAVIDGISLIEEDSVIINIGIEEGNSIMVDGVIGYVPEKSGTKSDGNITGLFNLSLKNIFGTGRKFDVHWQKPDTYSEEFNLRYTEPWVLDYPVAISIGLDRTVRDSSFIKWDTFLNTRVRILKNLSAIAGISRKLAYPDSVSSRNNRLLRNEVINLELGLEYDTRDYPINPRSGLFYSNSYAYGFKNNYGPSYILIEDSISSNEELQTLQLEFGWYYNLWSNQVVSIELNGKQIKG
;
A
#
# COMPACT_ATOMS: atom_id res chain seq x y z
N MET A 1 27.99 52.20 19.97
CA MET A 1 26.50 52.26 20.03
C MET A 1 25.99 50.89 20.44
N ARG A 2 25.40 50.79 21.64
CA ARG A 2 24.85 49.56 22.21
C ARG A 2 23.51 49.25 21.55
N PHE A 3 23.36 48.06 20.96
CA PHE A 3 22.07 47.49 20.59
C PHE A 3 21.46 46.82 21.82
N GLN A 4 20.30 47.31 22.27
CA GLN A 4 19.48 46.66 23.30
C GLN A 4 18.73 45.49 22.65
N LEU A 5 19.03 44.26 23.07
CA LEU A 5 18.16 43.10 22.89
C LEU A 5 17.05 43.15 23.93
N LEU A 6 15.80 43.26 23.47
CA LEU A 6 14.60 43.07 24.27
C LEU A 6 14.25 41.57 24.29
N PHE A 7 14.54 40.90 25.40
CA PHE A 7 14.02 39.56 25.70
C PHE A 7 12.61 39.71 26.29
N PHE A 8 11.58 39.33 25.54
CA PHE A 8 10.23 39.14 26.07
C PHE A 8 10.17 37.82 26.84
N SER A 9 10.10 37.90 28.16
CA SER A 9 9.77 36.76 29.02
C SER A 9 8.25 36.55 28.99
N LEU A 10 7.81 35.49 28.30
CA LEU A 10 6.41 35.07 28.31
C LEU A 10 6.18 34.18 29.55
N CYS A 11 5.68 34.78 30.64
CA CYS A 11 5.20 34.04 31.81
C CYS A 11 3.88 33.33 31.46
N LEU A 12 3.96 32.04 31.13
CA LEU A 12 2.81 31.14 31.10
C LEU A 12 2.42 30.78 32.54
N CYS A 13 1.52 31.57 33.14
CA CYS A 13 0.83 31.19 34.37
C CYS A 13 -0.21 30.11 34.05
N PHE A 14 0.12 28.84 34.31
CA PHE A 14 -0.89 27.79 34.46
C PHE A 14 -1.69 28.06 35.75
N SER A 15 -2.89 28.62 35.62
CA SER A 15 -3.87 28.58 36.69
C SER A 15 -4.47 27.17 36.73
N LEU A 16 -4.07 26.38 37.73
CA LEU A 16 -4.77 25.15 38.11
C LEU A 16 -6.13 25.54 38.67
N ASN A 17 -7.13 25.64 37.80
CA ASN A 17 -8.54 25.72 38.20
C ASN A 17 -8.96 24.36 38.80
N ASN A 18 -8.65 24.15 40.08
CA ASN A 18 -9.24 23.09 40.91
C ASN A 18 -10.64 23.52 41.39
N ALA A 19 -11.51 23.91 40.47
CA ALA A 19 -12.92 24.12 40.78
C ALA A 19 -13.62 22.76 40.81
N GLN A 20 -13.67 22.14 41.99
CA GLN A 20 -14.42 20.91 42.23
C GLN A 20 -15.93 21.21 42.06
N PRO A 21 -16.64 20.54 41.14
CA PRO A 21 -18.09 20.69 41.05
C PRO A 21 -18.73 20.27 42.38
N ALA A 22 -19.61 21.12 42.91
CA ALA A 22 -20.24 20.93 44.21
C ALA A 22 -20.90 19.54 44.30
N GLY A 23 -20.46 18.73 45.27
CA GLY A 23 -21.05 17.42 45.58
C GLY A 23 -20.41 16.20 44.91
N LYS A 24 -19.36 16.34 44.08
CA LYS A 24 -18.66 15.17 43.51
C LYS A 24 -17.32 14.91 44.21
N ALA A 25 -17.14 13.72 44.77
CA ALA A 25 -15.89 13.31 45.41
C ALA A 25 -14.80 13.02 44.37
N ILE A 26 -13.55 13.28 44.72
CA ILE A 26 -12.37 12.98 43.92
C ILE A 26 -11.71 11.69 44.46
N VAL A 27 -11.23 10.82 43.58
CA VAL A 27 -10.50 9.61 43.98
C VAL A 27 -9.16 10.00 44.59
N SER A 28 -8.98 9.77 45.90
CA SER A 28 -7.72 10.07 46.60
C SER A 28 -6.74 8.91 46.56
N ARG A 29 -7.25 7.68 46.68
CA ARG A 29 -6.47 6.45 46.62
C ARG A 29 -7.31 5.28 46.12
N ILE A 30 -6.66 4.37 45.40
CA ILE A 30 -7.18 3.05 45.05
C ILE A 30 -6.24 2.04 45.69
N VAL A 31 -6.78 1.10 46.45
CA VAL A 31 -6.04 0.03 47.11
C VAL A 31 -6.62 -1.29 46.64
N PHE A 32 -5.74 -2.20 46.23
CA PHE A 32 -6.10 -3.57 45.87
C PHE A 32 -5.66 -4.48 47.03
N GLU A 33 -6.61 -5.17 47.64
CA GLU A 33 -6.37 -6.05 48.80
C GLU A 33 -6.75 -7.49 48.44
N GLY A 34 -5.89 -8.45 48.79
CA GLY A 34 -6.07 -9.88 48.52
C GLY A 34 -4.94 -10.48 47.69
N ASP A 35 -5.20 -11.60 47.01
CA ASP A 35 -4.18 -12.34 46.25
C ASP A 35 -4.16 -11.94 44.77
N PHE A 36 -3.94 -10.66 44.52
CA PHE A 36 -3.73 -10.14 43.18
C PHE A 36 -2.26 -10.33 42.76
N LYS A 37 -2.03 -11.10 41.69
CA LYS A 37 -0.66 -11.37 41.16
C LYS A 37 -0.14 -10.28 40.19
N LEU A 38 -0.96 -9.30 39.83
CA LEU A 38 -0.55 -8.16 38.98
C LEU A 38 -0.26 -6.95 39.85
N SER A 39 0.58 -6.03 39.37
CA SER A 39 0.91 -4.81 40.13
C SER A 39 -0.25 -3.81 40.16
N ASP A 40 -0.36 -3.06 41.25
CA ASP A 40 -1.36 -2.01 41.45
C ASP A 40 -1.40 -0.99 40.31
N GLU A 41 -0.25 -0.69 39.71
CA GLU A 41 -0.15 0.19 38.54
C GLU A 41 -0.86 -0.37 37.32
N LYS A 42 -0.68 -1.67 37.02
CA LYS A 42 -1.36 -2.34 35.91
C LYS A 42 -2.86 -2.44 36.15
N MET A 43 -3.26 -2.76 37.38
CA MET A 43 -4.66 -2.82 37.77
C MET A 43 -5.34 -1.44 37.69
N SER A 44 -4.68 -0.39 38.18
CA SER A 44 -5.15 0.99 38.10
C SER A 44 -5.28 1.48 36.65
N SER A 45 -4.34 1.08 35.80
CA SER A 45 -4.38 1.38 34.36
C SER A 45 -5.56 0.67 33.68
N ALA A 46 -5.82 -0.60 34.01
CA ALA A 46 -6.91 -1.39 33.43
C ALA A 46 -8.31 -0.83 33.76
N ILE A 47 -8.53 -0.36 34.99
CA ILE A 47 -9.82 0.24 35.38
C ILE A 47 -10.04 1.63 34.76
N GLY A 48 -8.99 2.30 34.27
CA GLY A 48 -9.08 3.60 33.60
C GLY A 48 -9.42 4.77 34.52
N ILE A 49 -9.23 4.61 35.84
CA ILE A 49 -9.40 5.68 36.83
C ILE A 49 -8.10 5.85 37.60
N ALA A 50 -7.60 7.08 37.62
CA ALA A 50 -6.42 7.46 38.37
C ALA A 50 -6.79 8.30 39.60
N LYS A 51 -5.81 8.45 40.50
CA LYS A 51 -5.86 9.45 41.55
C LYS A 51 -6.18 10.84 40.95
N ASN A 52 -6.96 11.63 41.66
CA ASN A 52 -7.47 12.95 41.26
C ASN A 52 -8.58 12.97 40.19
N ASN A 53 -9.04 11.82 39.70
CA ASN A 53 -10.23 11.78 38.85
C ASN A 53 -11.52 11.99 39.68
N ILE A 54 -12.53 12.60 39.05
CA ILE A 54 -13.88 12.68 39.63
C ILE A 54 -14.44 11.27 39.75
N PHE A 55 -14.88 10.89 40.96
CA PHE A 55 -15.50 9.60 41.19
C PHE A 55 -16.97 9.64 40.81
N ASP A 56 -17.37 8.69 39.95
CA ASP A 56 -18.76 8.43 39.61
C ASP A 56 -19.13 7.01 40.05
N PRO A 57 -20.01 6.84 41.06
CA PRO A 57 -20.45 5.52 41.52
C PRO A 57 -21.07 4.64 40.42
N SER A 58 -21.65 5.22 39.36
CA SER A 58 -22.24 4.48 38.25
C SER A 58 -21.19 3.71 37.41
N LEU A 59 -19.93 4.17 37.44
CA LEU A 59 -18.83 3.55 36.70
C LEU A 59 -18.19 2.38 37.44
N MET A 60 -18.54 2.11 38.71
CA MET A 60 -17.91 1.06 39.51
C MET A 60 -17.99 -0.33 38.87
N LYS A 61 -19.19 -0.75 38.44
CA LYS A 61 -19.37 -2.06 37.82
C LYS A 61 -18.55 -2.17 36.50
N PRO A 62 -18.67 -1.21 35.56
CA PRO A 62 -17.79 -1.18 34.38
C PRO A 62 -16.29 -1.23 34.67
N MET A 63 -15.84 -0.58 35.75
CA MET A 63 -14.42 -0.63 36.16
C MET A 63 -14.02 -2.03 36.61
N ILE A 64 -14.83 -2.67 37.45
CA ILE A 64 -14.55 -4.03 37.93
C ILE A 64 -14.60 -5.03 36.78
N ASP A 65 -15.57 -4.91 35.88
CA ASP A 65 -15.67 -5.74 34.68
C ASP A 65 -14.41 -5.59 33.80
N LYS A 66 -13.87 -4.37 33.64
CA LYS A 66 -12.59 -4.12 32.96
C LYS A 66 -11.40 -4.76 33.67
N LEU A 67 -11.35 -4.69 35.00
CA LEU A 67 -10.28 -5.31 35.78
C LEU A 67 -10.27 -6.83 35.61
N ILE A 68 -11.44 -7.46 35.77
CA ILE A 68 -11.60 -8.91 35.60
C ILE A 68 -11.26 -9.31 34.15
N LYS A 69 -11.76 -8.57 33.16
CA LYS A 69 -11.41 -8.78 31.75
C LYS A 69 -9.91 -8.70 31.51
N TYR A 70 -9.22 -7.70 32.07
CA TYR A 70 -7.77 -7.59 31.96
C TYR A 70 -7.05 -8.80 32.59
N TYR A 71 -7.52 -9.30 33.74
CA TYR A 71 -6.98 -10.53 34.31
C TYR A 71 -7.19 -11.75 33.40
N TYR A 72 -8.35 -11.87 32.75
CA TYR A 72 -8.62 -12.94 31.78
C TYR A 72 -7.72 -12.86 30.55
N GLU A 73 -7.47 -11.65 30.04
CA GLU A 73 -6.52 -11.38 28.95
C GLU A 73 -5.08 -11.74 29.34
N GLN A 74 -4.73 -11.63 30.63
CA GLN A 74 -3.45 -12.08 31.18
C GLN A 74 -3.48 -13.57 31.60
N GLY A 75 -4.51 -14.35 31.26
CA GLY A 75 -4.58 -15.78 31.52
C GLY A 75 -4.97 -16.18 32.94
N TYR A 76 -5.55 -15.29 33.74
CA TYR A 76 -6.08 -15.60 35.07
C TYR A 76 -7.59 -15.83 35.04
N LEU A 77 -8.03 -16.97 34.50
CA LEU A 77 -9.46 -17.24 34.26
C LEU A 77 -10.32 -17.34 35.54
N TYR A 78 -9.70 -17.54 36.70
CA TYR A 78 -10.37 -17.61 38.01
C TYR A 78 -10.27 -16.30 38.79
N ALA A 79 -9.89 -15.20 38.14
CA ALA A 79 -9.86 -13.90 38.77
C ALA A 79 -11.27 -13.44 39.13
N GLN A 80 -11.42 -12.97 40.37
CA GLN A 80 -12.68 -12.51 40.92
C GLN A 80 -12.44 -11.30 41.83
N VAL A 81 -13.42 -10.40 41.84
CA VAL A 81 -13.52 -9.32 42.83
C VAL A 81 -14.64 -9.68 43.78
N ASP A 82 -14.32 -9.83 45.06
CA ASP A 82 -15.24 -10.26 46.10
C ASP A 82 -16.07 -9.09 46.63
N SER A 83 -15.43 -7.93 46.85
CA SER A 83 -16.11 -6.72 47.30
C SER A 83 -15.35 -5.45 46.96
N VAL A 84 -16.07 -4.33 46.91
CA VAL A 84 -15.48 -3.00 46.75
C VAL A 84 -16.03 -2.10 47.83
N THR A 85 -15.16 -1.57 48.70
CA THR A 85 -15.55 -0.61 49.72
C THR A 85 -15.16 0.81 49.32
N ARG A 86 -15.99 1.77 49.74
CA ARG A 86 -15.82 3.20 49.47
C ARG A 86 -15.72 3.92 50.80
N GLN A 87 -14.62 4.61 51.03
CA GLN A 87 -14.42 5.40 52.24
C GLN A 87 -14.32 6.87 51.86
N TYR A 88 -15.37 7.64 52.15
CA TYR A 88 -15.40 9.08 51.92
C TYR A 88 -14.66 9.82 53.04
N SER A 89 -14.00 10.94 52.70
CA SER A 89 -13.48 11.87 53.71
C SER A 89 -14.63 12.53 54.47
N TYR A 90 -14.34 13.05 55.66
CA TYR A 90 -15.34 13.70 56.53
C TYR A 90 -16.07 14.87 55.83
N ASP A 91 -15.39 15.54 54.90
CA ASP A 91 -15.93 16.64 54.09
C ASP A 91 -16.58 16.20 52.76
N ASN A 92 -16.69 14.88 52.51
CA ASN A 92 -17.19 14.25 51.28
C ASN A 92 -16.50 14.71 49.98
N LYS A 93 -15.33 15.37 50.07
CA LYS A 93 -14.60 15.85 48.89
C LYS A 93 -13.74 14.78 48.25
N THR A 94 -13.36 13.76 49.00
CA THR A 94 -12.51 12.68 48.49
C THR A 94 -13.05 11.31 48.85
N VAL A 95 -12.71 10.31 48.05
CA VAL A 95 -13.08 8.91 48.26
C VAL A 95 -11.85 8.01 48.08
N ASN A 96 -11.69 7.05 48.98
CA ASN A 96 -10.78 5.92 48.84
C ASN A 96 -11.56 4.69 48.37
N LEU A 97 -11.03 4.01 47.37
CA LEU A 97 -11.60 2.77 46.84
C LEU A 97 -10.71 1.60 47.28
N ASN A 98 -11.28 0.65 48.02
CA ASN A 98 -10.58 -0.59 48.37
C ASN A 98 -11.27 -1.74 47.64
N ILE A 99 -10.53 -2.41 46.76
CA ILE A 99 -11.00 -3.51 45.92
C ILE A 99 -10.43 -4.79 46.50
N TYR A 100 -11.32 -5.68 46.96
CA TYR A 100 -10.97 -6.97 47.55
C TYR A 100 -11.18 -8.08 46.52
N GLY A 101 -10.20 -8.95 46.34
CA GLY A 101 -10.36 -10.10 45.46
C GLY A 101 -9.13 -10.98 45.36
N HIS A 102 -9.18 -11.90 44.40
CA HIS A 102 -8.08 -12.79 44.10
C HIS A 102 -7.96 -13.00 42.60
N SER A 103 -6.73 -13.20 42.14
CA SER A 103 -6.48 -13.50 40.73
C SER A 103 -6.52 -15.01 40.42
N GLY A 104 -6.38 -15.86 41.44
CA GLY A 104 -6.20 -17.30 41.26
C GLY A 104 -4.86 -17.64 40.59
N TYR A 105 -4.66 -18.92 40.28
CA TYR A 105 -3.47 -19.39 39.60
C TYR A 105 -3.51 -19.07 38.09
N PRO A 106 -2.35 -18.77 37.46
CA PRO A 106 -2.28 -18.58 36.03
C PRO A 106 -2.74 -19.83 35.28
N THR A 107 -3.46 -19.60 34.19
CA THR A 107 -3.93 -20.64 33.28
C THR A 107 -2.99 -20.76 32.09
N TYR A 108 -2.68 -21.99 31.72
CA TYR A 108 -1.87 -22.35 30.57
C TYR A 108 -2.70 -23.20 29.61
N TYR A 109 -2.32 -23.24 28.34
CA TYR A 109 -2.87 -24.21 27.41
C TYR A 109 -2.36 -25.60 27.78
N GLY A 110 -3.27 -26.54 27.98
CA GLY A 110 -2.94 -27.95 28.10
C GLY A 110 -2.93 -28.62 26.73
N LYS A 111 -3.57 -29.77 26.61
CA LYS A 111 -3.72 -30.49 25.34
C LYS A 111 -4.64 -29.74 24.40
N ILE A 112 -4.18 -29.53 23.16
CA ILE A 112 -4.96 -28.94 22.09
C ILE A 112 -5.26 -30.05 21.08
N ASN A 113 -6.52 -30.49 21.04
CA ASN A 113 -6.99 -31.47 20.07
C ASN A 113 -7.73 -30.72 18.96
N ILE A 114 -7.43 -31.04 17.70
CA ILE A 114 -8.13 -30.49 16.55
C ILE A 114 -8.79 -31.66 15.83
N PHE A 115 -10.00 -31.44 15.34
CA PHE A 115 -10.67 -32.34 14.41
C PHE A 115 -11.07 -31.53 13.18
N ALA A 116 -10.79 -32.06 12.00
CA ALA A 116 -11.09 -31.43 10.71
C ALA A 116 -11.75 -32.46 9.80
N ASP A 117 -12.66 -32.02 8.92
CA ASP A 117 -13.45 -32.93 8.09
C ASP A 117 -12.86 -33.13 6.70
N SER A 118 -12.33 -32.05 6.09
CA SER A 118 -11.92 -32.07 4.68
C SER A 118 -10.43 -31.85 4.46
N LEU A 119 -9.79 -30.97 5.23
CA LEU A 119 -8.38 -30.60 5.04
C LEU A 119 -7.43 -31.38 5.96
N ASP A 120 -6.14 -31.42 5.59
CA ASP A 120 -5.11 -32.09 6.38
C ASP A 120 -4.91 -31.38 7.72
N ILE A 121 -5.23 -32.10 8.80
CA ILE A 121 -5.06 -31.65 10.18
C ILE A 121 -3.64 -31.16 10.49
N ASN A 122 -2.61 -31.78 9.88
CA ASN A 122 -1.22 -31.40 10.14
C ASN A 122 -0.94 -29.96 9.70
N LYS A 123 -1.64 -29.46 8.67
CA LYS A 123 -1.52 -28.08 8.22
C LYS A 123 -2.12 -27.11 9.22
N TYR A 124 -3.28 -27.45 9.81
CA TYR A 124 -3.86 -26.64 10.88
C TYR A 124 -2.95 -26.60 12.12
N ILE A 125 -2.38 -27.74 12.53
CA ILE A 125 -1.44 -27.80 13.66
C ILE A 125 -0.19 -26.95 13.40
N GLN A 126 0.35 -26.97 12.17
CA GLN A 126 1.52 -26.15 11.79
C GLN A 126 1.24 -24.64 11.81
N LEU A 127 0.00 -24.23 11.56
CA LEU A 127 -0.40 -22.83 11.56
C LEU A 127 -0.74 -22.30 12.96
N LEU A 128 -0.92 -23.19 13.94
CA LEU A 128 -1.13 -22.78 15.32
C LEU A 128 0.16 -22.26 15.94
N ASP A 129 0.14 -21.01 16.38
CA ASP A 129 1.21 -20.36 17.14
C ASP A 129 1.09 -20.61 18.65
N ILE A 130 0.09 -21.38 19.08
CA ILE A 130 -0.13 -21.76 20.48
C ILE A 130 0.32 -23.21 20.68
N LYS A 131 1.10 -23.44 21.73
CA LYS A 131 1.58 -24.76 22.13
C LYS A 131 1.14 -25.10 23.56
N GLU A 132 1.21 -26.38 23.87
CA GLU A 132 1.02 -26.87 25.22
C GLU A 132 2.05 -26.20 26.16
N ASN A 133 1.59 -25.80 27.35
CA ASN A 133 2.29 -24.99 28.35
C ASN A 133 2.47 -23.50 28.05
N ASP A 134 1.98 -22.99 26.91
CA ASP A 134 1.91 -21.55 26.71
C ASP A 134 0.88 -20.92 27.65
N ARG A 135 1.11 -19.67 28.05
CA ARG A 135 0.17 -18.93 28.90
C ARG A 135 -1.14 -18.71 28.14
N TYR A 136 -2.26 -18.98 28.77
CA TYR A 136 -3.58 -18.77 28.16
C TYR A 136 -3.74 -17.30 27.76
N ALA A 137 -4.00 -17.06 26.48
CA ALA A 137 -4.09 -15.73 25.89
C ALA A 137 -5.25 -15.71 24.88
N PRO A 138 -6.43 -15.19 25.26
CA PRO A 138 -7.62 -15.26 24.40
C PRO A 138 -7.43 -14.53 23.07
N VAL A 139 -6.75 -13.38 23.07
CA VAL A 139 -6.42 -12.61 21.86
C VAL A 139 -5.53 -13.43 20.91
N LEU A 140 -4.58 -14.20 21.45
CA LEU A 140 -3.74 -15.06 20.62
C LEU A 140 -4.58 -16.19 19.99
N MET A 141 -5.54 -16.76 20.73
CA MET A 141 -6.44 -17.78 20.21
C MET A 141 -7.34 -17.25 19.08
N GLU A 142 -7.90 -16.05 19.24
CA GLU A 142 -8.72 -15.40 18.19
C GLU A 142 -7.90 -15.15 16.91
N ASN A 143 -6.65 -14.70 17.03
CA ASN A 143 -5.74 -14.55 15.90
C ASN A 143 -5.48 -15.89 15.20
N ASN A 144 -5.26 -16.95 16.00
CA ASN A 144 -5.09 -18.30 15.47
C ASN A 144 -6.32 -18.77 14.71
N PHE A 145 -7.54 -18.58 15.23
CA PHE A 145 -8.76 -18.90 14.50
C PHE A 145 -8.84 -18.16 13.17
N THR A 146 -8.47 -16.88 13.15
CA THR A 146 -8.41 -16.09 11.91
C THR A 146 -7.44 -16.71 10.89
N TYR A 147 -6.26 -17.15 11.32
CA TYR A 147 -5.29 -17.80 10.42
C TYR A 147 -5.80 -19.14 9.88
N LEU A 148 -6.40 -19.98 10.74
CA LEU A 148 -6.97 -21.27 10.32
C LEU A 148 -8.13 -21.08 9.34
N LEU A 149 -9.02 -20.12 9.60
CA LEU A 149 -10.13 -19.76 8.71
C LEU A 149 -9.63 -19.23 7.36
N ASN A 150 -8.65 -18.34 7.37
CA ASN A 150 -8.06 -17.80 6.13
C ASN A 150 -7.39 -18.90 5.30
N TYR A 151 -6.64 -19.80 5.94
CA TYR A 151 -6.05 -20.96 5.26
C TYR A 151 -7.12 -21.83 4.61
N ALA A 152 -8.17 -22.19 5.35
CA ALA A 152 -9.26 -23.00 4.81
C ALA A 152 -9.97 -22.30 3.64
N ALA A 153 -10.21 -20.99 3.77
CA ALA A 153 -10.78 -20.16 2.71
C ALA A 153 -9.89 -20.13 1.47
N ASP A 154 -8.56 -20.07 1.63
CA ASP A 154 -7.60 -20.15 0.52
C ASP A 154 -7.52 -21.53 -0.15
N GLN A 155 -7.93 -22.59 0.54
CA GLN A 155 -8.08 -23.92 -0.04
C GLN A 155 -9.45 -24.15 -0.70
N GLY A 156 -10.32 -23.13 -0.73
CA GLY A 156 -11.65 -23.20 -1.32
C GLY A 156 -12.80 -23.38 -0.33
N TYR A 157 -12.58 -23.21 0.97
CA TYR A 157 -13.61 -23.39 2.00
C TYR A 157 -13.91 -22.07 2.75
N PRO A 158 -14.48 -21.05 2.07
CA PRO A 158 -14.72 -19.74 2.67
C PRO A 158 -15.74 -19.73 3.82
N PHE A 159 -16.60 -20.76 3.90
CA PHE A 159 -17.64 -20.89 4.92
C PHE A 159 -17.23 -21.81 6.08
N THR A 160 -15.92 -22.05 6.23
CA THR A 160 -15.38 -22.83 7.34
C THR A 160 -15.83 -22.26 8.68
N LYS A 161 -16.19 -23.13 9.61
CA LYS A 161 -16.53 -22.78 11.00
C LYS A 161 -15.58 -23.49 11.94
N ILE A 162 -15.12 -22.77 12.96
CA ILE A 162 -14.34 -23.34 14.06
C ILE A 162 -15.21 -23.28 15.31
N GLU A 163 -15.46 -24.44 15.90
CA GLU A 163 -16.23 -24.59 17.11
C GLU A 163 -15.34 -25.15 18.22
N ILE A 164 -15.49 -24.61 19.43
CA ILE A 164 -14.84 -25.16 20.60
C ILE A 164 -15.80 -26.21 21.16
N GLU A 165 -15.57 -27.48 20.84
CA GLU A 165 -16.41 -28.60 21.29
C GLU A 165 -16.30 -28.80 22.80
N ASN A 166 -15.10 -28.61 23.36
CA ASN A 166 -14.85 -28.82 24.77
C ASN A 166 -13.70 -27.94 25.27
N ILE A 167 -13.88 -27.35 26.46
CA ILE A 167 -12.78 -26.83 27.27
C ILE A 167 -12.85 -27.54 28.62
N SER A 168 -11.82 -28.31 28.96
CA SER A 168 -11.69 -28.92 30.28
C SER A 168 -10.57 -28.25 31.06
N PHE A 169 -10.89 -27.84 32.29
CA PHE A 169 -9.93 -27.20 33.18
C PHE A 169 -9.37 -28.21 34.17
N ASN A 170 -8.05 -28.32 34.20
CA ASN A 170 -7.31 -29.19 35.10
C ASN A 170 -6.39 -28.33 35.96
N LYS A 171 -6.33 -28.61 37.26
CA LYS A 171 -5.39 -27.96 38.17
C LYS A 171 -4.26 -28.92 38.50
N ILE A 172 -3.03 -28.51 38.21
CA ILE A 172 -1.82 -29.25 38.57
C ILE A 172 -0.96 -28.30 39.40
N GLU A 173 -0.84 -28.60 40.69
CA GLU A 173 -0.13 -27.76 41.67
C GLU A 173 -0.69 -26.32 41.71
N GLU A 174 0.16 -25.32 41.50
CA GLU A 174 -0.14 -23.89 41.44
C GLU A 174 -0.35 -23.37 40.01
N LYS A 175 -0.74 -24.27 39.08
CA LYS A 175 -1.04 -23.94 37.70
C LYS A 175 -2.40 -24.51 37.29
N ASN A 176 -3.15 -23.71 36.54
CA ASN A 176 -4.35 -24.18 35.86
C ASN A 176 -3.99 -24.49 34.41
N TYR A 177 -4.58 -25.54 33.85
CA TYR A 177 -4.45 -25.92 32.45
C TYR A 177 -5.84 -25.96 31.82
N ALA A 178 -5.96 -25.40 30.63
CA ALA A 178 -7.15 -25.49 29.80
C ALA A 178 -6.84 -26.41 28.62
N ASP A 179 -7.37 -27.63 28.65
CA ASP A 179 -7.35 -28.50 27.48
C ASP A 179 -8.48 -28.07 26.55
N VAL A 180 -8.16 -27.87 25.27
CA VAL A 180 -9.10 -27.31 24.29
C VAL A 180 -9.28 -28.32 23.16
N THR A 181 -10.53 -28.64 22.86
CA THR A 181 -10.89 -29.44 21.69
C THR A 181 -11.60 -28.57 20.68
N LEU A 182 -10.98 -28.44 19.50
CA LEU A 182 -11.45 -27.64 18.38
C LEU A 182 -12.00 -28.56 17.29
N ARG A 183 -13.18 -28.22 16.77
CA ARG A 183 -13.76 -28.82 15.58
C ARG A 183 -13.79 -27.79 14.46
N ILE A 184 -13.11 -28.11 13.38
CA ILE A 184 -13.09 -27.34 12.15
C ILE A 184 -14.03 -28.04 11.17
N ASN A 185 -15.09 -27.33 10.79
CA ASN A 185 -16.04 -27.78 9.78
C ASN A 185 -15.85 -26.89 8.54
N GLU A 186 -15.14 -27.38 7.55
CA GLU A 186 -14.85 -26.65 6.32
C GLU A 186 -16.08 -26.50 5.41
N GLY A 187 -17.07 -27.37 5.57
CA GLY A 187 -18.25 -27.40 4.70
C GLY A 187 -17.90 -27.81 3.27
N LYS A 188 -18.61 -27.23 2.29
CA LYS A 188 -18.41 -27.54 0.87
C LYS A 188 -17.29 -26.69 0.28
N LYS A 189 -16.54 -27.29 -0.65
CA LYS A 189 -15.58 -26.56 -1.49
C LYS A 189 -16.33 -25.65 -2.46
N ILE A 190 -15.89 -24.40 -2.56
CA ILE A 190 -16.56 -23.34 -3.29
C ILE A 190 -15.77 -22.93 -4.53
N TYR A 191 -16.49 -22.75 -5.64
CA TYR A 191 -15.97 -22.30 -6.93
C TYR A 191 -16.51 -20.92 -7.30
N ILE A 192 -15.76 -20.17 -8.09
CA ILE A 192 -16.17 -18.86 -8.58
C ILE A 192 -17.10 -19.04 -9.79
N LYS A 193 -18.37 -18.66 -9.66
CA LYS A 193 -19.31 -18.65 -10.79
C LYS A 193 -19.07 -17.45 -11.72
N GLY A 194 -18.68 -16.33 -11.13
CA GLY A 194 -18.37 -15.10 -11.84
C GLY A 194 -18.22 -13.92 -10.90
N PHE A 195 -18.18 -12.74 -11.51
CA PHE A 195 -18.03 -11.47 -10.82
C PHE A 195 -19.19 -10.57 -11.18
N GLN A 196 -19.69 -9.83 -10.21
CA GLN A 196 -20.68 -8.79 -10.41
C GLN A 196 -20.02 -7.45 -10.11
N ILE A 197 -19.93 -6.59 -11.13
CA ILE A 197 -19.29 -5.29 -11.03
C ILE A 197 -20.38 -4.23 -10.86
N SER A 198 -20.15 -3.27 -9.99
CA SER A 198 -21.02 -2.11 -9.81
C SER A 198 -20.22 -0.82 -9.71
N GLY A 199 -20.81 0.29 -10.18
CA GLY A 199 -20.20 1.62 -10.13
C GLY A 199 -19.37 2.01 -11.36
N ASN A 200 -19.15 1.11 -12.31
CA ASN A 200 -18.63 1.48 -13.62
C ASN A 200 -19.74 2.12 -14.48
N VAL A 201 -19.53 3.37 -14.91
CA VAL A 201 -20.45 4.09 -15.80
C VAL A 201 -19.89 4.11 -17.22
N TYR A 202 -18.61 4.40 -17.36
CA TYR A 202 -17.94 4.51 -18.65
C TYR A 202 -17.00 3.35 -18.95
N THR A 203 -16.42 2.73 -17.91
CA THR A 203 -15.45 1.64 -18.05
C THR A 203 -16.15 0.33 -18.36
N ASN A 204 -15.69 -0.37 -19.40
CA ASN A 204 -16.23 -1.68 -19.75
C ASN A 204 -15.85 -2.73 -18.70
N ASP A 205 -16.77 -3.63 -18.37
CA ASP A 205 -16.55 -4.75 -17.45
C ASP A 205 -15.28 -5.55 -17.80
N ASN A 206 -15.01 -5.76 -19.10
CA ASN A 206 -13.84 -6.51 -19.55
C ASN A 206 -12.52 -5.89 -19.07
N VAL A 207 -12.44 -4.56 -18.91
CA VAL A 207 -11.23 -3.88 -18.38
C VAL A 207 -10.97 -4.30 -16.94
N ILE A 208 -12.02 -4.49 -16.16
CA ILE A 208 -11.94 -4.91 -14.76
C ILE A 208 -11.66 -6.41 -14.68
N LEU A 209 -12.44 -7.22 -15.42
CA LEU A 209 -12.35 -8.67 -15.40
C LEU A 209 -10.98 -9.20 -15.84
N ARG A 210 -10.36 -8.61 -16.86
CA ARG A 210 -9.05 -9.07 -17.35
C ARG A 210 -7.90 -8.76 -16.39
N GLU A 211 -8.05 -7.80 -15.49
CA GLU A 211 -7.03 -7.55 -14.47
C GLU A 211 -7.10 -8.53 -13.29
N LEU A 212 -8.20 -9.28 -13.16
CA LEU A 212 -8.35 -10.28 -12.11
C LEU A 212 -7.51 -11.51 -12.45
N TYR A 213 -6.70 -11.98 -11.50
CA TYR A 213 -5.92 -13.22 -11.64
C TYR A 213 -6.74 -14.50 -11.39
N MET A 214 -8.07 -14.40 -11.46
CA MET A 214 -9.00 -15.48 -11.24
C MET A 214 -10.18 -15.37 -12.21
N GLY A 215 -10.64 -16.52 -12.67
CA GLY A 215 -11.73 -16.66 -13.63
C GLY A 215 -12.89 -17.49 -13.10
N LYS A 216 -13.86 -17.69 -13.97
CA LYS A 216 -14.99 -18.58 -13.71
C LYS A 216 -14.48 -20.01 -13.57
N LYS A 217 -15.04 -20.76 -12.62
CA LYS A 217 -14.72 -22.14 -12.22
C LYS A 217 -13.41 -22.31 -11.45
N ASP A 218 -12.68 -21.23 -11.18
CA ASP A 218 -11.55 -21.31 -10.26
C ASP A 218 -12.04 -21.59 -8.84
N VAL A 219 -11.20 -22.24 -8.05
CA VAL A 219 -11.46 -22.46 -6.63
C VAL A 219 -11.37 -21.12 -5.91
N TYR A 220 -12.31 -20.86 -4.98
CA TYR A 220 -12.26 -19.65 -4.18
C TYR A 220 -10.94 -19.56 -3.39
N SER A 221 -10.31 -18.38 -3.37
CA SER A 221 -9.22 -18.06 -2.46
C SER A 221 -9.48 -16.68 -1.85
N LYS A 222 -9.44 -16.60 -0.52
CA LYS A 222 -9.63 -15.35 0.19
C LYS A 222 -8.51 -14.36 -0.14
N THR A 223 -7.26 -14.81 -0.12
CA THR A 223 -6.10 -13.99 -0.45
C THR A 223 -6.23 -13.39 -1.84
N ALA A 224 -6.61 -14.18 -2.85
CA ALA A 224 -6.76 -13.67 -4.21
C ALA A 224 -7.94 -12.69 -4.36
N VAL A 225 -9.04 -12.89 -3.63
CA VAL A 225 -10.19 -11.95 -3.59
C VAL A 225 -9.82 -10.65 -2.88
N ASP A 226 -9.14 -10.72 -1.74
CA ASP A 226 -8.74 -9.54 -0.95
C ASP A 226 -7.74 -8.65 -1.71
N GLU A 227 -7.02 -9.19 -2.70
CA GLU A 227 -6.09 -8.44 -3.55
C GLU A 227 -6.74 -7.68 -4.71
N ILE A 228 -7.99 -8.02 -5.08
CA ILE A 228 -8.69 -7.41 -6.22
C ILE A 228 -8.71 -5.87 -6.14
N PRO A 229 -9.09 -5.24 -5.01
CA PRO A 229 -9.03 -3.79 -4.86
C PRO A 229 -7.68 -3.18 -5.25
N ALA A 230 -6.58 -3.73 -4.73
CA ALA A 230 -5.24 -3.23 -5.02
C ALA A 230 -4.89 -3.38 -6.50
N GLN A 231 -5.28 -4.51 -7.13
CA GLN A 231 -5.06 -4.74 -8.56
C GLN A 231 -5.80 -3.71 -9.42
N LEU A 232 -7.06 -3.42 -9.10
CA LEU A 232 -7.86 -2.43 -9.83
C LEU A 232 -7.34 -1.01 -9.62
N MET A 233 -6.90 -0.66 -8.42
CA MET A 233 -6.31 0.66 -8.14
C MET A 233 -5.04 0.90 -8.96
N ARG A 234 -4.25 -0.13 -9.30
CA ARG A 234 -3.09 -0.01 -10.19
C ARG A 234 -3.42 0.45 -11.61
N LEU A 235 -4.68 0.34 -12.06
CA LEU A 235 -5.10 0.89 -13.36
C LEU A 235 -5.11 2.41 -13.39
N GLN A 236 -5.24 3.07 -12.23
CA GLN A 236 -5.26 4.54 -12.07
C GLN A 236 -6.45 5.22 -12.75
N ILE A 237 -7.54 4.48 -12.97
CA ILE A 237 -8.80 4.96 -13.53
C ILE A 237 -9.94 4.94 -12.50
N PHE A 238 -9.70 4.34 -11.33
CA PHE A 238 -10.64 4.25 -10.21
C PHE A 238 -10.13 5.10 -9.05
N LYS A 239 -11.06 5.75 -8.35
CA LYS A 239 -10.81 6.49 -7.11
C LYS A 239 -10.84 5.55 -5.90
N ASP A 240 -11.74 4.56 -5.94
CA ASP A 240 -11.88 3.54 -4.91
C ASP A 240 -12.34 2.21 -5.53
N ALA A 241 -11.99 1.11 -4.88
CA ALA A 241 -12.42 -0.23 -5.24
C ALA A 241 -12.54 -1.09 -3.97
N VAL A 242 -13.65 -1.80 -3.83
CA VAL A 242 -13.97 -2.60 -2.65
C VAL A 242 -14.63 -3.93 -3.04
N ILE A 243 -14.53 -4.91 -2.15
CA ILE A 243 -15.32 -6.15 -2.24
C ILE A 243 -16.59 -5.95 -1.43
N ASP A 244 -17.74 -5.87 -2.12
CA ASP A 244 -19.07 -5.67 -1.52
C ASP A 244 -19.66 -6.98 -0.96
N GLY A 245 -18.86 -8.05 -0.93
CA GLY A 245 -19.20 -9.35 -0.38
C GLY A 245 -19.21 -10.47 -1.42
N ILE A 246 -19.59 -11.65 -0.96
CA ILE A 246 -19.74 -12.85 -1.78
C ILE A 246 -21.19 -13.33 -1.70
N SER A 247 -21.79 -13.62 -2.85
CA SER A 247 -23.15 -14.15 -2.94
C SER A 247 -23.08 -15.64 -3.25
N LEU A 248 -23.58 -16.47 -2.35
CA LEU A 248 -23.70 -17.91 -2.58
C LEU A 248 -24.76 -18.15 -3.67
N ILE A 249 -24.36 -18.77 -4.77
CA ILE A 249 -25.23 -19.17 -5.86
C ILE A 249 -25.13 -20.69 -5.96
N GLU A 250 -26.24 -21.38 -5.76
CA GLU A 250 -26.24 -22.85 -5.64
C GLU A 250 -25.44 -23.30 -4.40
N GLU A 251 -25.18 -24.59 -4.25
CA GLU A 251 -24.58 -25.13 -3.03
C GLU A 251 -23.04 -25.06 -2.99
N ASP A 252 -22.37 -24.90 -4.13
CA ASP A 252 -20.91 -25.02 -4.27
C ASP A 252 -20.26 -23.86 -5.04
N SER A 253 -21.00 -22.78 -5.30
CA SER A 253 -20.54 -21.72 -6.18
C SER A 253 -20.86 -20.32 -5.62
N VAL A 254 -20.00 -19.34 -5.89
CA VAL A 254 -20.20 -17.95 -5.44
C VAL A 254 -20.02 -16.94 -6.57
N ILE A 255 -20.72 -15.82 -6.48
CA ILE A 255 -20.43 -14.60 -7.23
C ILE A 255 -19.71 -13.63 -6.30
N ILE A 256 -18.59 -13.07 -6.78
CA ILE A 256 -17.85 -12.03 -6.07
C ILE A 256 -18.40 -10.67 -6.50
N ASN A 257 -18.87 -9.88 -5.54
CA ASN A 257 -19.41 -8.55 -5.79
C ASN A 257 -18.28 -7.52 -5.64
N ILE A 258 -18.01 -6.77 -6.70
CA ILE A 258 -16.97 -5.75 -6.76
C ILE A 258 -17.66 -4.39 -6.92
N GLY A 259 -17.45 -3.53 -5.94
CA GLY A 259 -17.87 -2.13 -5.97
C GLY A 259 -16.71 -1.24 -6.37
N ILE A 260 -16.91 -0.35 -7.33
CA ILE A 260 -15.89 0.62 -7.73
C ILE A 260 -16.44 2.04 -7.79
N GLU A 261 -15.57 3.02 -7.59
CA GLU A 261 -15.83 4.42 -7.87
C GLU A 261 -14.90 4.88 -9.00
N GLU A 262 -15.47 5.25 -10.15
CA GLU A 262 -14.67 5.77 -11.27
C GLU A 262 -13.98 7.09 -10.90
N GLY A 263 -12.68 7.14 -11.16
CA GLY A 263 -11.87 8.35 -10.98
C GLY A 263 -11.87 9.22 -12.22
N ASN A 264 -11.18 10.37 -12.13
CA ASN A 264 -10.99 11.21 -13.31
C ASN A 264 -9.98 10.55 -14.27
N SER A 265 -10.49 10.04 -15.39
CA SER A 265 -9.70 9.40 -16.44
C SER A 265 -9.15 10.39 -17.47
N ILE A 266 -9.48 11.69 -17.35
CA ILE A 266 -9.07 12.76 -18.25
C ILE A 266 -8.36 13.85 -17.44
N MET A 267 -7.08 14.06 -17.74
CA MET A 267 -6.31 15.19 -17.21
C MET A 267 -5.97 16.13 -18.35
N VAL A 268 -6.33 17.40 -18.18
CA VAL A 268 -5.98 18.48 -19.13
C VAL A 268 -5.47 19.65 -18.31
N ASP A 269 -4.26 20.09 -18.59
CA ASP A 269 -3.67 21.28 -17.99
C ASP A 269 -2.78 22.00 -19.00
N GLY A 270 -2.65 23.31 -18.86
CA GLY A 270 -1.80 24.08 -19.74
C GLY A 270 -1.75 25.55 -19.40
N VAL A 271 -0.71 26.19 -19.91
CA VAL A 271 -0.46 27.62 -19.79
C VAL A 271 0.19 28.12 -21.06
N ILE A 272 -0.17 29.33 -21.49
CA ILE A 272 0.46 30.00 -22.62
C ILE A 272 0.96 31.35 -22.12
N GLY A 273 2.21 31.65 -22.46
CA GLY A 273 2.89 32.90 -22.15
C GLY A 273 3.36 33.57 -23.43
N TYR A 274 3.49 34.90 -23.37
CA TYR A 274 4.12 35.69 -24.42
C TYR A 274 5.31 36.44 -23.81
N VAL A 275 6.49 36.23 -24.37
CA VAL A 275 7.71 36.94 -24.03
C VAL A 275 7.86 38.07 -25.05
N PRO A 276 7.64 39.33 -24.66
CA PRO A 276 7.78 40.45 -25.58
C PRO A 276 9.25 40.63 -26.00
N GLU A 277 9.44 41.26 -27.15
CA GLU A 277 10.74 41.69 -27.63
C GLU A 277 11.48 42.53 -26.57
N LYS A 278 12.80 42.32 -26.44
CA LYS A 278 13.64 43.20 -25.62
C LYS A 278 14.00 44.43 -26.44
N SER A 279 13.66 45.62 -25.93
CA SER A 279 14.01 46.90 -26.56
C SER A 279 15.50 46.95 -26.93
N GLY A 280 15.80 47.18 -28.21
CA GLY A 280 17.16 47.27 -28.76
C GLY A 280 17.72 45.98 -29.36
N THR A 281 16.96 44.88 -29.35
CA THR A 281 17.25 43.66 -30.14
C THR A 281 16.36 43.63 -31.40
N LYS A 282 16.73 42.85 -32.43
CA LYS A 282 15.88 42.58 -33.62
C LYS A 282 15.23 41.20 -33.46
N SER A 283 14.47 40.96 -32.40
CA SER A 283 13.87 39.63 -32.19
C SER A 283 12.38 39.77 -31.95
N ASP A 284 11.58 39.14 -32.80
CA ASP A 284 10.14 39.05 -32.58
C ASP A 284 9.83 38.45 -31.21
N GLY A 285 8.74 38.91 -30.59
CA GLY A 285 8.26 38.32 -29.35
C GLY A 285 7.91 36.83 -29.54
N ASN A 286 8.04 36.05 -28.47
CA ASN A 286 7.95 34.60 -28.55
C ASN A 286 6.83 34.05 -27.67
N ILE A 287 6.14 33.03 -28.19
CA ILE A 287 5.16 32.27 -27.41
C ILE A 287 5.89 31.17 -26.66
N THR A 288 5.61 31.10 -25.36
CA THR A 288 6.03 30.01 -24.47
C THR A 288 4.79 29.33 -23.91
N GLY A 289 4.94 28.15 -23.34
CA GLY A 289 3.81 27.48 -22.74
C GLY A 289 4.06 26.02 -22.39
N LEU A 290 3.02 25.42 -21.85
CA LEU A 290 2.92 24.01 -21.52
C LEU A 290 1.48 23.58 -21.85
N PHE A 291 1.33 22.38 -22.39
CA PHE A 291 0.05 21.72 -22.57
C PHE A 291 0.22 20.23 -22.29
N ASN A 292 -0.62 19.71 -21.42
CA ASN A 292 -0.69 18.32 -21.03
C ASN A 292 -2.10 17.80 -21.26
N LEU A 293 -2.19 16.66 -21.94
CA LEU A 293 -3.41 15.89 -22.09
C LEU A 293 -3.07 14.44 -21.74
N SER A 294 -3.71 13.87 -20.73
CA SER A 294 -3.61 12.45 -20.41
C SER A 294 -5.00 11.85 -20.34
N LEU A 295 -5.29 10.97 -21.30
CA LEU A 295 -6.50 10.17 -21.36
C LEU A 295 -6.13 8.75 -20.91
N LYS A 296 -6.64 8.29 -19.76
CA LYS A 296 -6.26 7.01 -19.16
C LYS A 296 -7.20 5.85 -19.48
N ASN A 297 -8.38 6.14 -20.04
CA ASN A 297 -9.43 5.15 -20.30
C ASN A 297 -10.30 5.54 -21.50
N ILE A 298 -9.68 5.71 -22.67
CA ILE A 298 -10.40 6.17 -23.86
C ILE A 298 -11.49 5.17 -24.24
N PHE A 299 -12.72 5.65 -24.41
CA PHE A 299 -13.92 4.85 -24.71
C PHE A 299 -14.16 3.69 -23.72
N GLY A 300 -13.68 3.81 -22.47
CA GLY A 300 -13.89 2.78 -21.47
C GLY A 300 -13.10 1.49 -21.68
N THR A 301 -12.08 1.47 -22.55
CA THR A 301 -11.33 0.24 -22.92
C THR A 301 -9.99 0.08 -22.19
N GLY A 302 -9.65 1.00 -21.30
CA GLY A 302 -8.33 1.10 -20.63
C GLY A 302 -7.20 1.62 -21.53
N ARG A 303 -7.50 1.97 -22.79
CA ARG A 303 -6.52 2.56 -23.72
C ARG A 303 -6.07 3.92 -23.20
N LYS A 304 -4.78 4.20 -23.36
CA LYS A 304 -4.17 5.46 -22.92
C LYS A 304 -3.69 6.29 -24.10
N PHE A 305 -3.84 7.59 -23.99
CA PHE A 305 -3.32 8.56 -24.95
C PHE A 305 -2.81 9.77 -24.20
N ASP A 306 -1.53 10.06 -24.38
CA ASP A 306 -0.83 11.12 -23.69
C ASP A 306 -0.21 12.06 -24.71
N VAL A 307 -0.42 13.36 -24.49
CA VAL A 307 0.24 14.45 -25.21
C VAL A 307 0.88 15.36 -24.18
N HIS A 308 2.17 15.60 -24.34
CA HIS A 308 2.90 16.62 -23.61
C HIS A 308 3.50 17.57 -24.64
N TRP A 309 3.29 18.87 -24.47
CA TRP A 309 3.97 19.89 -25.24
C TRP A 309 4.45 20.97 -24.29
N GLN A 310 5.73 21.32 -24.37
CA GLN A 310 6.30 22.39 -23.59
C GLN A 310 7.26 23.21 -24.44
N LYS A 311 7.13 24.53 -24.33
CA LYS A 311 8.05 25.49 -24.92
C LYS A 311 8.43 26.51 -23.85
N PRO A 312 9.48 26.27 -23.04
CA PRO A 312 9.86 27.17 -21.96
C PRO A 312 10.48 28.49 -22.46
N ASP A 313 11.14 28.45 -23.62
CA ASP A 313 11.78 29.62 -24.25
C ASP A 313 11.73 29.51 -25.79
N THR A 314 12.36 30.45 -26.49
CA THR A 314 12.37 30.52 -27.97
C THR A 314 13.12 29.36 -28.63
N TYR A 315 14.12 28.81 -27.95
CA TYR A 315 15.10 27.87 -28.50
C TYR A 315 14.94 26.44 -27.98
N SER A 316 14.06 26.25 -27.01
CA SER A 316 13.78 24.97 -26.37
C SER A 316 12.32 24.57 -26.56
N GLU A 317 12.09 23.34 -26.98
CA GLU A 317 10.75 22.78 -27.18
C GLU A 317 10.78 21.27 -26.93
N GLU A 318 9.80 20.76 -26.21
CA GLU A 318 9.58 19.35 -25.99
C GLU A 318 8.16 18.99 -26.41
N PHE A 319 8.03 17.91 -27.17
CA PHE A 319 6.74 17.37 -27.59
C PHE A 319 6.78 15.85 -27.47
N ASN A 320 5.87 15.27 -26.71
CA ASN A 320 5.71 13.84 -26.55
C ASN A 320 4.29 13.44 -26.92
N LEU A 321 4.17 12.39 -27.71
CA LEU A 321 2.91 11.76 -28.08
C LEU A 321 3.03 10.27 -27.80
N ARG A 322 2.07 9.71 -27.06
CA ARG A 322 2.06 8.29 -26.72
C ARG A 322 0.66 7.73 -26.79
N TYR A 323 0.54 6.55 -27.40
CA TYR A 323 -0.67 5.73 -27.35
C TYR A 323 -0.32 4.36 -26.78
N THR A 324 -1.14 3.86 -25.86
CA THR A 324 -0.99 2.53 -25.26
C THR A 324 -2.26 1.71 -25.39
N GLU A 325 -2.15 0.56 -26.04
CA GLU A 325 -3.10 -0.54 -25.98
C GLU A 325 -2.64 -1.49 -24.87
N PRO A 326 -3.29 -1.53 -23.69
CA PRO A 326 -2.83 -2.34 -22.57
C PRO A 326 -3.04 -3.86 -22.77
N TRP A 327 -4.00 -4.26 -23.62
CA TRP A 327 -4.33 -5.67 -23.85
C TRP A 327 -4.62 -5.92 -25.33
N VAL A 328 -3.64 -6.47 -26.02
CA VAL A 328 -3.79 -6.83 -27.44
C VAL A 328 -4.50 -8.18 -27.55
N LEU A 329 -5.67 -8.18 -28.21
CA LEU A 329 -6.47 -9.40 -28.45
C LEU A 329 -6.83 -10.16 -27.16
N ASP A 330 -7.14 -9.44 -26.08
CA ASP A 330 -7.43 -9.97 -24.74
C ASP A 330 -6.27 -10.78 -24.10
N TYR A 331 -5.06 -10.72 -24.68
CA TYR A 331 -3.85 -11.21 -24.04
C TYR A 331 -3.19 -10.10 -23.22
N PRO A 332 -2.48 -10.43 -22.13
CA PRO A 332 -1.80 -9.47 -21.25
C PRO A 332 -0.50 -8.95 -21.88
N VAL A 333 -0.64 -8.40 -23.09
CA VAL A 333 0.39 -7.83 -23.92
C VAL A 333 0.03 -6.37 -24.15
N ALA A 334 0.78 -5.48 -23.52
CA ALA A 334 0.62 -4.04 -23.69
C ALA A 334 1.55 -3.55 -24.79
N ILE A 335 1.00 -2.85 -25.79
CA ILE A 335 1.78 -2.19 -26.85
C ILE A 335 1.69 -0.69 -26.67
N SER A 336 2.84 -0.02 -26.68
CA SER A 336 2.94 1.45 -26.66
C SER A 336 3.69 1.93 -27.88
N ILE A 337 3.08 2.87 -28.61
CA ILE A 337 3.70 3.58 -29.72
C ILE A 337 3.84 5.04 -29.32
N GLY A 338 5.00 5.63 -29.59
CA GLY A 338 5.20 7.03 -29.27
C GLY A 338 6.21 7.75 -30.14
N LEU A 339 6.17 9.07 -29.99
CA LEU A 339 6.99 10.04 -30.68
C LEU A 339 7.42 11.11 -29.67
N ASP A 340 8.71 11.22 -29.43
CA ASP A 340 9.29 12.31 -28.68
C ASP A 340 10.08 13.22 -29.63
N ARG A 341 9.87 14.52 -29.50
CA ARG A 341 10.63 15.56 -30.21
C ARG A 341 11.21 16.51 -29.18
N THR A 342 12.50 16.75 -29.27
CA THR A 342 13.19 17.69 -28.39
C THR A 342 14.03 18.65 -29.22
N VAL A 343 13.85 19.93 -28.96
CA VAL A 343 14.70 21.03 -29.41
C VAL A 343 15.35 21.61 -28.16
N ARG A 344 16.68 21.72 -28.12
CA ARG A 344 17.41 22.32 -27.00
C ARG A 344 18.38 23.36 -27.50
N ASP A 345 18.27 24.58 -26.96
CA ASP A 345 19.15 25.72 -27.25
C ASP A 345 19.34 26.00 -28.75
N SER A 346 18.38 25.61 -29.60
CA SER A 346 18.47 25.57 -31.08
C SER A 346 19.66 24.78 -31.65
N SER A 347 20.42 24.07 -30.82
CA SER A 347 21.67 23.43 -31.23
C SER A 347 21.41 22.17 -32.07
N PHE A 348 20.38 21.41 -31.71
CA PHE A 348 19.93 20.23 -32.42
C PHE A 348 18.42 20.00 -32.21
N ILE A 349 17.82 19.31 -33.18
CA ILE A 349 16.47 18.76 -33.12
C ILE A 349 16.61 17.24 -33.06
N LYS A 350 16.06 16.64 -32.02
CA LYS A 350 16.00 15.19 -31.87
C LYS A 350 14.56 14.70 -32.06
N TRP A 351 14.41 13.61 -32.80
CA TRP A 351 13.18 12.84 -32.91
C TRP A 351 13.46 11.42 -32.41
N ASP A 352 12.59 10.89 -31.56
CA ASP A 352 12.63 9.53 -31.02
C ASP A 352 11.28 8.88 -31.34
N THR A 353 11.26 7.91 -32.24
CA THR A 353 10.05 7.13 -32.55
C THR A 353 10.23 5.73 -32.00
N PHE A 354 9.29 5.26 -31.20
CA PHE A 354 9.44 3.97 -30.53
C PHE A 354 8.15 3.15 -30.56
N LEU A 355 8.34 1.84 -30.55
CA LEU A 355 7.32 0.82 -30.34
C LEU A 355 7.84 -0.08 -29.22
N ASN A 356 7.15 -0.08 -28.09
CA ASN A 356 7.47 -0.91 -26.93
C ASN A 356 6.35 -1.89 -26.66
N THR A 357 6.69 -3.11 -26.30
CA THR A 357 5.77 -4.13 -25.82
C THR A 357 6.16 -4.55 -24.41
N ARG A 358 5.15 -4.75 -23.56
CA ARG A 358 5.29 -5.32 -22.22
C ARG A 358 4.37 -6.54 -22.13
N VAL A 359 4.95 -7.71 -21.94
CA VAL A 359 4.23 -8.98 -21.79
C VAL A 359 4.25 -9.39 -20.32
N ARG A 360 3.08 -9.51 -19.71
CA ARG A 360 2.96 -10.00 -18.32
C ARG A 360 3.19 -11.51 -18.31
N ILE A 361 4.29 -11.95 -17.68
CA ILE A 361 4.64 -13.38 -17.54
C ILE A 361 4.01 -13.94 -16.27
N LEU A 362 4.17 -13.21 -15.17
CA LEU A 362 3.58 -13.51 -13.87
C LEU A 362 2.90 -12.25 -13.33
N LYS A 363 2.14 -12.38 -12.24
CA LYS A 363 1.44 -11.27 -11.57
C LYS A 363 2.27 -9.99 -11.42
N ASN A 364 3.54 -10.14 -11.04
CA ASN A 364 4.46 -9.01 -10.80
C ASN A 364 5.66 -8.99 -11.75
N LEU A 365 5.77 -9.92 -12.70
CA LEU A 365 6.94 -10.04 -13.60
C LEU A 365 6.49 -9.87 -15.05
N SER A 366 7.11 -8.94 -15.75
CA SER A 366 6.89 -8.69 -17.17
C SER A 366 8.19 -8.77 -17.96
N ALA A 367 8.12 -9.26 -19.19
CA ALA A 367 9.17 -9.03 -20.18
C ALA A 367 8.85 -7.78 -20.98
N ILE A 368 9.88 -7.01 -21.29
CA ILE A 368 9.78 -5.83 -22.16
C ILE A 368 10.63 -6.05 -23.41
N ALA A 369 10.10 -5.59 -24.54
CA ALA A 369 10.85 -5.49 -25.78
C ALA A 369 10.51 -4.18 -26.47
N GLY A 370 11.48 -3.55 -27.12
CA GLY A 370 11.28 -2.24 -27.73
C GLY A 370 12.11 -2.09 -29.00
N ILE A 371 11.57 -1.35 -29.96
CA ILE A 371 12.34 -0.86 -31.11
C ILE A 371 12.23 0.65 -31.10
N SER A 372 13.37 1.34 -31.19
CA SER A 372 13.41 2.80 -31.27
C SER A 372 14.28 3.28 -32.41
N ARG A 373 13.86 4.38 -33.03
CA ARG A 373 14.61 5.11 -34.05
C ARG A 373 14.80 6.54 -33.57
N LYS A 374 16.06 6.93 -33.38
CA LYS A 374 16.47 8.25 -32.91
C LYS A 374 17.18 8.98 -34.03
N LEU A 375 16.67 10.15 -34.40
CA LEU A 375 17.29 11.02 -35.39
C LEU A 375 17.73 12.31 -34.70
N ALA A 376 18.98 12.72 -34.87
CA ALA A 376 19.46 14.02 -34.42
C ALA A 376 19.89 14.87 -35.62
N TYR A 377 19.32 16.05 -35.75
CA TYR A 377 19.65 17.05 -36.77
C TYR A 377 20.24 18.29 -36.09
N PRO A 378 21.54 18.56 -36.26
CA PRO A 378 22.12 19.81 -35.79
C PRO A 378 21.66 20.99 -36.65
N ASP A 379 21.56 22.18 -36.06
CA ASP A 379 21.35 23.40 -36.85
C ASP A 379 22.61 23.78 -37.66
N SER A 380 22.45 24.62 -38.67
CA SER A 380 23.50 25.10 -39.58
C SER A 380 24.67 25.74 -38.84
N VAL A 381 24.41 26.52 -37.79
CA VAL A 381 25.48 27.16 -36.99
C VAL A 381 26.23 26.11 -36.17
N SER A 382 25.53 25.22 -35.50
CA SER A 382 26.13 24.15 -34.69
C SER A 382 26.88 23.12 -35.53
N SER A 383 26.37 22.80 -36.72
CA SER A 383 27.05 21.92 -37.67
C SER A 383 28.36 22.53 -38.17
N ARG A 384 28.39 23.85 -38.40
CA ARG A 384 29.60 24.56 -38.86
C ARG A 384 30.61 24.80 -37.73
N ASN A 385 30.17 25.34 -36.60
CA ASN A 385 31.06 25.82 -35.54
C ASN A 385 31.45 24.70 -34.56
N ASN A 386 30.52 23.80 -34.25
CA ASN A 386 30.74 22.72 -33.28
C ASN A 386 30.91 21.35 -33.95
N ARG A 387 31.00 21.31 -35.30
CA ARG A 387 31.16 20.09 -36.11
C ARG A 387 30.13 19.00 -35.79
N LEU A 388 28.94 19.39 -35.30
CA LEU A 388 27.89 18.42 -35.00
C LEU A 388 27.40 17.77 -36.28
N LEU A 389 27.33 16.44 -36.25
CA LEU A 389 26.88 15.63 -37.36
C LEU A 389 25.44 15.21 -37.18
N ARG A 390 24.72 15.10 -38.29
CA ARG A 390 23.43 14.40 -38.31
C ARG A 390 23.71 12.95 -37.95
N ASN A 391 22.92 12.37 -37.06
CA ASN A 391 23.02 10.95 -36.76
C ASN A 391 21.66 10.26 -36.70
N GLU A 392 21.71 8.96 -36.91
CA GLU A 392 20.57 8.06 -36.78
C GLU A 392 20.97 6.88 -35.91
N VAL A 393 20.18 6.57 -34.89
CA VAL A 393 20.35 5.39 -34.05
C VAL A 393 19.10 4.53 -34.14
N ILE A 394 19.26 3.27 -34.52
CA ILE A 394 18.19 2.27 -34.45
C ILE A 394 18.57 1.27 -33.36
N ASN A 395 17.70 1.07 -32.38
CA ASN A 395 17.95 0.14 -31.28
C ASN A 395 16.83 -0.89 -31.18
N LEU A 396 17.22 -2.13 -30.85
CA LEU A 396 16.36 -3.16 -30.30
C LEU A 396 16.67 -3.27 -28.80
N GLU A 397 15.65 -3.16 -27.96
CA GLU A 397 15.72 -3.26 -26.51
C GLU A 397 14.99 -4.51 -26.03
N LEU A 398 15.59 -5.22 -25.07
CA LEU A 398 14.98 -6.35 -24.38
C LEU A 398 15.24 -6.20 -22.88
N GLY A 399 14.28 -6.59 -22.06
CA GLY A 399 14.43 -6.46 -20.62
C GLY A 399 13.38 -7.20 -19.81
N LEU A 400 13.51 -7.09 -18.49
CA LEU A 400 12.58 -7.63 -17.51
C LEU A 400 12.21 -6.53 -16.52
N GLU A 401 10.95 -6.55 -16.11
CA GLU A 401 10.37 -5.61 -15.16
C GLU A 401 9.65 -6.41 -14.05
N TYR A 402 10.01 -6.16 -12.80
CA TYR A 402 9.37 -6.70 -11.62
C TYR A 402 8.75 -5.56 -10.79
N ASP A 403 7.43 -5.55 -10.65
CA ASP A 403 6.69 -4.46 -10.01
C ASP A 403 5.65 -4.98 -9.01
N THR A 404 5.89 -4.71 -7.73
CA THR A 404 5.00 -5.02 -6.60
C THR A 404 4.46 -3.77 -5.93
N ARG A 405 4.65 -2.58 -6.52
CA ARG A 405 4.15 -1.34 -5.95
C ARG A 405 2.63 -1.37 -5.83
N ASP A 406 2.15 -0.88 -4.68
CA ASP A 406 0.72 -0.69 -4.43
C ASP A 406 0.07 0.27 -5.42
N TYR A 407 0.76 1.37 -5.74
CA TYR A 407 0.30 2.34 -6.72
C TYR A 407 1.48 2.91 -7.54
N PRO A 408 1.51 2.79 -8.87
CA PRO A 408 2.73 3.10 -9.64
C PRO A 408 3.20 4.57 -9.66
N ILE A 409 2.31 5.56 -9.52
CA ILE A 409 2.69 7.00 -9.63
C ILE A 409 3.18 7.56 -8.29
N ASN A 410 2.54 7.21 -7.18
CA ASN A 410 2.89 7.64 -5.83
C ASN A 410 2.84 6.43 -4.87
N PRO A 411 3.78 5.48 -5.04
CA PRO A 411 3.81 4.25 -4.26
C PRO A 411 4.03 4.55 -2.78
N ARG A 412 3.36 3.80 -1.92
CA ARG A 412 3.57 3.84 -0.46
C ARG A 412 4.27 2.59 0.04
N SER A 413 4.16 1.50 -0.71
CA SER A 413 4.76 0.22 -0.39
C SER A 413 5.10 -0.57 -1.64
N GLY A 414 6.08 -1.46 -1.54
CA GLY A 414 6.44 -2.40 -2.59
C GLY A 414 7.80 -2.10 -3.23
N LEU A 415 8.08 -2.80 -4.30
CA LEU A 415 9.36 -2.80 -4.98
C LEU A 415 9.15 -2.69 -6.50
N PHE A 416 9.99 -1.89 -7.14
CA PHE A 416 10.11 -1.78 -8.57
C PHE A 416 11.54 -2.13 -8.96
N TYR A 417 11.69 -3.00 -9.94
CA TYR A 417 12.97 -3.32 -10.53
C TYR A 417 12.80 -3.47 -12.04
N SER A 418 13.61 -2.79 -12.82
CA SER A 418 13.64 -2.92 -14.27
C SER A 418 15.07 -3.03 -14.73
N ASN A 419 15.34 -3.98 -15.61
CA ASN A 419 16.60 -4.08 -16.31
C ASN A 419 16.34 -4.24 -17.80
N SER A 420 17.06 -3.47 -18.61
CA SER A 420 17.01 -3.60 -20.06
C SER A 420 18.38 -3.49 -20.70
N TYR A 421 18.55 -4.23 -21.78
CA TYR A 421 19.69 -4.19 -22.66
C TYR A 421 19.22 -3.82 -24.06
N ALA A 422 19.79 -2.75 -24.60
CA ALA A 422 19.55 -2.31 -25.96
C ALA A 422 20.80 -2.48 -26.81
N TYR A 423 20.63 -3.08 -27.98
CA TYR A 423 21.65 -3.21 -29.01
C TYR A 423 21.19 -2.47 -30.26
N GLY A 424 22.07 -1.69 -30.86
CA GLY A 424 21.71 -0.86 -32.00
C GLY A 424 22.88 -0.39 -32.82
N PHE A 425 22.56 0.32 -33.89
CA PHE A 425 23.53 0.87 -34.83
C PHE A 425 23.35 2.38 -34.90
N LYS A 426 24.45 3.11 -34.81
CA LYS A 426 24.51 4.55 -34.95
C LYS A 426 25.24 4.90 -36.24
N ASN A 427 24.53 5.54 -37.16
CA ASN A 427 25.09 6.06 -38.40
C ASN A 427 25.32 7.56 -38.26
N ASN A 428 26.54 8.02 -38.49
CA ASN A 428 26.90 9.44 -38.51
C ASN A 428 27.00 9.92 -39.96
N TYR A 429 26.21 10.94 -40.31
CA TYR A 429 26.16 11.54 -41.63
C TYR A 429 26.88 12.90 -41.62
N GLY A 430 27.95 13.01 -42.39
CA GLY A 430 28.73 14.22 -42.52
C GLY A 430 29.74 14.14 -43.68
N PRO A 431 30.38 15.26 -44.03
CA PRO A 431 31.50 15.26 -44.96
C PRO A 431 32.62 14.34 -44.48
N SER A 432 33.23 13.57 -45.39
CA SER A 432 34.27 12.58 -45.05
C SER A 432 35.48 13.18 -44.32
N TYR A 433 35.84 14.42 -44.62
CA TYR A 433 36.96 15.10 -43.94
C TYR A 433 36.70 15.33 -42.45
N ILE A 434 35.47 15.63 -42.03
CA ILE A 434 35.13 15.81 -40.59
C ILE A 434 35.17 14.47 -39.87
N LEU A 435 34.63 13.41 -40.49
CA LEU A 435 34.65 12.07 -39.92
C LEU A 435 36.08 11.56 -39.69
N ILE A 436 36.99 11.83 -40.62
CA ILE A 436 38.39 11.41 -40.53
C ILE A 436 39.17 12.27 -39.52
N GLU A 437 39.03 13.60 -39.56
CA GLU A 437 39.75 14.51 -38.64
C GLU A 437 39.36 14.29 -37.18
N ASP A 438 38.07 14.14 -36.90
CA ASP A 438 37.56 14.00 -35.53
C ASP A 438 37.51 12.52 -35.09
N SER A 439 38.03 11.60 -35.91
CA SER A 439 38.02 10.15 -35.64
C SER A 439 36.62 9.60 -35.33
N ILE A 440 35.59 10.14 -35.98
CA ILE A 440 34.19 9.73 -35.82
C ILE A 440 33.91 8.60 -36.80
N SER A 441 33.48 7.44 -36.29
CA SER A 441 33.10 6.35 -37.18
C SER A 441 31.78 6.67 -37.89
N SER A 442 31.72 6.35 -39.18
CA SER A 442 30.48 6.49 -39.97
C SER A 442 29.36 5.56 -39.49
N ASN A 443 29.73 4.41 -38.92
CA ASN A 443 28.82 3.43 -38.34
C ASN A 443 29.42 2.87 -37.03
N GLU A 444 28.65 2.90 -35.96
CA GLU A 444 29.04 2.46 -34.62
C GLU A 444 27.99 1.50 -34.07
N GLU A 445 28.43 0.40 -33.48
CA GLU A 445 27.54 -0.46 -32.70
C GLU A 445 27.36 0.14 -31.32
N LEU A 446 26.12 0.33 -30.89
CA LEU A 446 25.80 0.84 -29.57
C LEU A 446 25.17 -0.26 -28.72
N GLN A 447 25.68 -0.39 -27.50
CA GLN A 447 25.13 -1.25 -26.45
C GLN A 447 24.78 -0.39 -25.26
N THR A 448 23.54 -0.47 -24.80
CA THR A 448 23.06 0.26 -23.62
C THR A 448 22.52 -0.73 -22.61
N LEU A 449 23.02 -0.67 -21.38
CA LEU A 449 22.45 -1.37 -20.23
C LEU A 449 21.78 -0.34 -19.32
N GLN A 450 20.52 -0.54 -18.98
CA GLN A 450 19.76 0.29 -18.07
C GLN A 450 19.26 -0.55 -16.89
N LEU A 451 19.33 0.02 -15.69
CA LEU A 451 18.85 -0.58 -14.46
C LEU A 451 18.11 0.48 -13.66
N GLU A 452 16.90 0.17 -13.25
CA GLU A 452 16.08 0.99 -12.36
C GLU A 452 15.66 0.13 -11.17
N PHE A 453 15.75 0.70 -9.98
CA PHE A 453 15.34 0.07 -8.75
C PHE A 453 14.64 1.10 -7.87
N GLY A 454 13.50 0.72 -7.30
CA GLY A 454 12.74 1.51 -6.34
C GLY A 454 12.24 0.61 -5.23
N TRP A 455 12.41 1.02 -3.98
CA TRP A 455 11.87 0.34 -2.82
C TRP A 455 11.13 1.35 -1.95
N TYR A 456 9.90 1.02 -1.58
CA TYR A 456 8.99 1.90 -0.87
C TYR A 456 8.47 1.20 0.38
N TYR A 457 8.49 1.90 1.51
CA TYR A 457 8.02 1.39 2.78
C TYR A 457 7.27 2.47 3.57
N ASN A 458 6.05 2.15 3.98
CA ASN A 458 5.20 3.02 4.76
C ASN A 458 5.54 2.90 6.26
N LEU A 459 6.19 3.91 6.84
CA LEU A 459 6.55 3.92 8.27
C LEU A 459 5.34 4.18 9.17
N TRP A 460 4.48 5.11 8.75
CA TRP A 460 3.27 5.53 9.48
C TRP A 460 2.14 5.84 8.49
N SER A 461 0.96 6.21 8.99
CA SER A 461 -0.22 6.48 8.14
C SER A 461 0.03 7.46 7.00
N ASN A 462 0.96 8.41 7.15
CA ASN A 462 1.23 9.46 6.16
C ASN A 462 2.72 9.65 5.83
N GLN A 463 3.59 8.69 6.15
CA GLN A 463 5.05 8.83 5.94
C GLN A 463 5.61 7.60 5.24
N VAL A 464 6.27 7.82 4.10
CA VAL A 464 6.87 6.79 3.25
C VAL A 464 8.37 7.05 3.14
N VAL A 465 9.16 6.00 3.32
CA VAL A 465 10.59 5.99 2.96
C VAL A 465 10.71 5.35 1.58
N SER A 466 11.45 6.01 0.69
CA SER A 466 11.76 5.51 -0.63
C SER A 466 13.27 5.47 -0.86
N ILE A 467 13.74 4.39 -1.49
CA ILE A 467 15.12 4.27 -2.00
C ILE A 467 15.01 4.01 -3.50
N GLU A 468 15.59 4.90 -4.30
CA GLU A 468 15.58 4.79 -5.76
C GLU A 468 17.02 4.82 -6.31
N LEU A 469 17.32 3.90 -7.22
CA LEU A 469 18.62 3.79 -7.90
C LEU A 469 18.37 3.69 -9.40
N ASN A 470 19.04 4.54 -10.16
CA ASN A 470 18.98 4.55 -11.62
C ASN A 470 20.40 4.47 -12.18
N GLY A 471 20.65 3.46 -13.00
CA GLY A 471 21.94 3.19 -13.63
C GLY A 471 21.80 3.07 -15.13
N LYS A 472 22.71 3.70 -15.86
CA LYS A 472 22.79 3.58 -17.32
C LYS A 472 24.24 3.52 -17.78
N GLN A 473 24.57 2.49 -18.54
CA GLN A 473 25.87 2.33 -19.17
C GLN A 473 25.68 2.28 -20.68
N ILE A 474 26.47 3.06 -21.42
CA ILE A 474 26.50 3.04 -22.88
C ILE A 474 27.91 2.65 -23.30
N LYS A 475 28.02 1.69 -24.22
CA LYS A 475 29.26 1.26 -24.84
C LYS A 475 29.09 1.37 -26.35
N GLY A 476 30.01 2.06 -27.00
CA GLY A 476 29.97 2.37 -28.43
C GLY A 476 31.36 2.65 -28.96
#